data_AF-A0A3B9QEP4-F1
#
_entry.id   AF-A0A3B9QEP4-F1
#
_cell.length_a   1.000
_cell.length_b   1.000
_cell.length_c   1.000
_cell.angle_alpha   90.00
_cell.angle_beta   90.00
_cell.angle_gamma   90.00
#
_symmetry.space_group_name_H-M   'P 1'
#
loop_
_entity.id
_entity.type
_entity.pdbx_description
1 polymer ?
#
loop_
_entity_poly.entity_id
_entity_poly.type
_entity_poly.pdbx_seq_one_letter_code
_entity_poly.pdbx_strand_id
1 'polypeptide(L)'
;SGQELIGVSGWVEELRAVKSEQEIEFIAKAQSIADEAFSRLLPLIKPGVTEIDLALELEFTMRKLGSEGVAFPFIVVSGVRSSLPHGVPTRKQLEPGDFVTLDFGARCNGYCSDMTRT
;
A
#
# COMPACT_ATOMS: atom_id res chain seq x y z
N SER A 1 -31.23 -7.30 39.62
CA SER A 1 -30.92 -6.03 38.91
C SER A 1 -30.62 -6.38 37.47
N GLY A 2 -31.36 -5.81 36.51
CA GLY A 2 -31.11 -6.00 35.08
C GLY A 2 -30.15 -4.94 34.57
N GLN A 3 -29.23 -5.31 33.68
CA GLN A 3 -28.41 -4.35 32.94
C GLN A 3 -29.02 -4.14 31.56
N GLU A 4 -28.99 -2.89 31.08
CA GLU A 4 -29.38 -2.52 29.71
C GLU A 4 -28.12 -2.37 28.86
N LEU A 5 -28.09 -3.01 27.69
CA LEU A 5 -26.98 -2.93 26.74
C LEU A 5 -27.37 -1.98 25.61
N ILE A 6 -26.61 -0.89 25.45
CA ILE A 6 -26.82 0.12 24.41
C ILE A 6 -25.61 0.11 23.47
N GLY A 7 -25.86 -0.04 22.17
CA GLY A 7 -24.82 0.06 21.16
C GLY A 7 -24.40 1.51 20.93
N VAL A 8 -23.09 1.72 20.76
CA VAL A 8 -22.51 3.01 20.36
C VAL A 8 -21.85 2.86 18.99
N SER A 9 -21.95 3.89 18.16
CA SER A 9 -21.38 3.94 16.81
C SER A 9 -20.77 5.32 16.57
N GLY A 10 -19.60 5.40 15.93
CA GLY A 10 -18.94 6.67 15.61
C GLY A 10 -18.03 7.20 16.73
N TRP A 11 -18.24 6.79 17.98
CA TRP A 11 -17.51 7.34 19.12
C TRP A 11 -16.01 7.06 19.05
N VAL A 12 -15.63 5.82 18.69
CA VAL A 12 -14.22 5.45 18.56
C VAL A 12 -13.63 6.01 17.26
N GLU A 13 -14.44 6.11 16.20
CA GLU A 13 -14.05 6.70 14.92
C GLU A 13 -13.71 8.18 15.05
N GLU A 14 -14.49 8.94 15.82
CA GLU A 14 -14.24 10.35 16.13
C GLU A 14 -12.92 10.54 16.87
N LEU A 15 -12.62 9.68 17.85
CA LEU A 15 -11.33 9.70 18.55
C LEU A 15 -10.17 9.36 17.61
N ARG A 16 -10.32 8.37 16.73
CA ARG A 16 -9.31 7.96 15.74
C ARG A 16 -9.11 8.99 14.62
N ALA A 17 -10.01 9.96 14.46
CA ALA A 17 -9.91 10.97 13.41
C ALA A 17 -8.69 11.88 13.63
N VAL A 18 -8.43 12.26 14.89
CA VAL A 18 -7.29 13.10 15.29
C VAL A 18 -6.19 12.22 15.87
N LYS A 19 -5.03 12.20 15.22
CA LYS A 19 -3.92 11.33 15.60
C LYS A 19 -3.06 12.03 16.64
N SER A 20 -2.61 11.29 17.64
CA SER A 20 -1.55 11.71 18.53
C SER A 20 -0.20 11.74 17.80
N GLU A 21 0.79 12.41 18.40
CA GLU A 21 2.16 12.50 17.84
C GLU A 21 2.75 11.11 17.58
N GLN A 22 2.56 10.17 18.51
CA GLN A 22 3.05 8.80 18.37
C GLN A 22 2.41 8.06 17.18
N GLU A 23 1.11 8.27 16.94
CA GLU A 23 0.42 7.67 15.79
C GLU A 23 0.94 8.24 14.47
N ILE A 24 1.23 9.55 14.44
CA ILE A 24 1.85 10.21 13.28
C ILE A 24 3.24 9.64 13.03
N GLU A 25 4.06 9.40 14.06
CA GLU A 25 5.36 8.74 13.92
C GLU A 25 5.24 7.34 13.31
N PHE A 26 4.24 6.55 13.71
CA PHE A 26 4.01 5.23 13.14
C PHE A 26 3.58 5.28 11.67
N ILE A 27 2.72 6.24 11.30
CA ILE A 27 2.34 6.49 9.90
C ILE A 27 3.57 6.91 9.08
N ALA A 28 4.38 7.84 9.59
CA ALA A 28 5.60 8.31 8.93
C ALA A 28 6.60 7.16 8.73
N LYS A 29 6.75 6.28 9.72
CA LYS A 29 7.58 5.08 9.59
C LYS A 29 7.05 4.12 8.54
N ALA A 30 5.74 3.86 8.50
CA ALA A 30 5.14 3.04 7.44
C ALA A 30 5.41 3.66 6.05
N GLN A 31 5.24 4.98 5.90
CA GLN A 31 5.52 5.66 4.63
C GLN A 31 7.00 5.55 4.23
N SER A 32 7.93 5.70 5.18
CA SER A 32 9.37 5.56 4.89
C SER A 32 9.74 4.18 4.34
N ILE A 33 9.07 3.13 4.81
CA ILE A 33 9.25 1.76 4.29
C ILE A 33 8.73 1.66 2.85
N ALA A 34 7.56 2.25 2.57
CA ALA A 34 6.99 2.27 1.22
C ALA A 34 7.88 3.06 0.24
N ASP A 35 8.40 4.23 0.64
CA ASP A 35 9.30 5.06 -0.17
C ASP A 35 10.62 4.33 -0.50
N GLU A 36 11.20 3.66 0.49
CA GLU A 36 12.44 2.91 0.29
C GLU A 36 12.21 1.67 -0.57
N ALA A 37 11.10 0.95 -0.39
CA ALA A 37 10.74 -0.19 -1.24
C ALA A 37 10.51 0.24 -2.69
N PHE A 38 9.81 1.36 -2.91
CA PHE A 38 9.63 1.94 -4.24
C PHE A 38 10.96 2.26 -4.91
N SER A 39 11.86 2.92 -4.19
CA SER A 39 13.19 3.28 -4.69
C SER A 39 13.99 2.06 -5.11
N ARG A 40 13.87 0.94 -4.38
CA ARG A 40 14.51 -0.35 -4.70
C ARG A 40 13.83 -1.08 -5.87
N LEU A 41 12.54 -0.85 -6.09
CA LEU A 41 11.78 -1.44 -7.19
C LEU A 41 12.10 -0.77 -8.54
N LEU A 42 12.39 0.53 -8.58
CA LEU A 42 12.60 1.31 -9.81
C LEU A 42 13.50 0.63 -10.86
N PRO A 43 14.67 0.05 -10.52
CA PRO A 43 15.55 -0.61 -11.50
C PRO A 43 14.97 -1.88 -12.13
N LEU A 44 13.90 -2.43 -11.55
CA LEU A 44 13.24 -3.65 -12.01
C LEU A 44 12.08 -3.36 -12.97
N ILE A 45 11.62 -2.12 -13.04
CA ILE A 45 10.54 -1.70 -13.95
C ILE A 45 11.11 -1.57 -15.36
N LYS A 46 10.91 -2.60 -16.18
CA LYS A 46 11.40 -2.67 -17.56
C LYS A 46 10.54 -3.61 -18.42
N PRO A 47 10.59 -3.49 -19.76
CA PRO A 47 9.85 -4.37 -20.65
C PRO A 47 10.09 -5.86 -20.37
N GLY A 48 9.03 -6.66 -20.45
CA GLY A 48 9.05 -8.10 -20.21
C GLY A 48 8.84 -8.52 -18.75
N VAL A 49 8.99 -7.62 -17.77
CA VAL A 49 8.63 -7.90 -16.37
C VAL A 49 7.11 -7.88 -16.24
N THR A 50 6.53 -8.77 -15.44
CA THR A 50 5.07 -8.80 -15.24
C THR A 50 4.62 -7.90 -14.10
N GLU A 51 3.38 -7.41 -14.18
CA GLU A 51 2.75 -6.65 -13.09
C GLU A 51 2.81 -7.41 -11.75
N ILE A 52 2.54 -8.72 -11.77
CA ILE A 52 2.56 -9.55 -10.56
C ILE A 52 3.98 -9.72 -9.99
N ASP A 53 5.02 -9.79 -10.82
CA ASP A 53 6.41 -9.87 -10.34
C ASP A 53 6.80 -8.59 -9.60
N LEU A 54 6.42 -7.41 -10.13
CA LEU A 54 6.66 -6.14 -9.45
C LEU A 54 5.90 -6.03 -8.13
N ALA A 55 4.64 -6.46 -8.10
CA ALA A 55 3.84 -6.46 -6.87
C ALA A 55 4.45 -7.36 -5.78
N LEU A 56 4.91 -8.55 -6.15
CA LEU A 56 5.57 -9.50 -5.23
C LEU A 56 6.90 -8.95 -4.69
N GLU A 57 7.72 -8.36 -5.56
CA GLU A 57 9.00 -7.78 -5.16
C GLU A 57 8.80 -6.59 -4.22
N LEU A 58 7.78 -5.76 -4.47
CA LEU A 58 7.43 -4.64 -3.62
C LEU A 58 6.99 -5.12 -2.22
N GLU A 59 6.11 -6.13 -2.13
CA GLU A 59 5.70 -6.71 -0.85
C GLU A 59 6.89 -7.30 -0.10
N PHE A 60 7.70 -8.12 -0.80
CA PHE A 60 8.87 -8.75 -0.23
C PHE A 60 9.85 -7.71 0.34
N THR A 61 10.12 -6.66 -0.43
CA THR A 61 11.01 -5.58 -0.02
C THR A 61 10.48 -4.84 1.19
N MET A 62 9.20 -4.45 1.22
CA MET A 62 8.59 -3.79 2.38
C MET A 62 8.66 -4.66 3.64
N ARG A 63 8.43 -5.99 3.51
CA ARG A 63 8.59 -6.91 4.64
C ARG A 63 10.03 -6.98 5.14
N LYS A 64 11.02 -7.01 4.24
CA LYS A 64 12.45 -6.98 4.64
C LYS A 64 12.85 -5.68 5.33
N LEU A 65 12.21 -4.57 4.99
CA LEU A 65 12.41 -3.27 5.61
C LEU A 65 11.67 -3.10 6.95
N GLY A 66 10.92 -4.13 7.38
CA GLY A 66 10.26 -4.15 8.69
C GLY A 66 8.78 -3.86 8.67
N SER A 67 8.12 -3.90 7.51
CA SER A 67 6.66 -3.86 7.44
C SER A 67 6.05 -5.16 8.00
N GLU A 68 4.98 -5.03 8.79
CA GLU A 68 4.19 -6.17 9.28
C GLU A 68 3.44 -6.88 8.14
N GLY A 69 3.20 -6.16 7.05
CA GLY A 69 2.52 -6.65 5.86
C GLY A 69 2.15 -5.52 4.90
N VAL A 70 1.21 -5.80 4.02
CA VAL A 70 0.65 -4.80 3.11
C VAL A 70 -0.49 -4.05 3.81
N ALA A 71 -0.63 -2.75 3.54
CA ALA A 71 -1.75 -1.95 4.05
C ALA A 71 -3.09 -2.38 3.39
N PHE A 72 -3.03 -2.75 2.11
CA PHE A 72 -4.14 -3.19 1.27
C PHE A 72 -3.60 -4.01 0.08
N PRO A 73 -4.45 -4.75 -0.67
CA PRO A 73 -4.03 -5.40 -1.91
C PRO A 73 -3.53 -4.39 -2.93
N PHE A 74 -2.28 -4.53 -3.39
CA PHE A 74 -1.67 -3.55 -4.29
C PHE A 74 -2.37 -3.45 -5.64
N ILE A 75 -2.27 -2.28 -6.24
CA ILE A 75 -2.50 -2.06 -7.66
C ILE A 75 -1.13 -1.93 -8.32
N VAL A 76 -0.87 -2.77 -9.31
CA VAL A 76 0.28 -2.62 -10.20
C VAL A 76 -0.26 -2.91 -11.59
N VAL A 77 -0.48 -1.87 -12.37
CA VAL A 77 -1.13 -1.97 -13.68
C VAL A 77 -0.42 -1.15 -14.74
N SER A 78 -0.41 -1.66 -15.96
CA SER A 78 0.42 -1.11 -17.03
C SER A 78 -0.33 -0.92 -18.36
N GLY A 79 0.11 0.09 -19.11
CA GLY A 79 -0.47 0.41 -20.42
C GLY A 79 -1.93 0.80 -20.31
N VAL A 80 -2.80 0.25 -21.16
CA VAL A 80 -4.26 0.46 -21.09
C VAL A 80 -4.83 0.12 -19.70
N ARG A 81 -4.23 -0.83 -18.96
CA ARG A 81 -4.71 -1.20 -17.62
C ARG A 81 -4.48 -0.09 -16.59
N SER A 82 -3.62 0.90 -16.86
CA SER A 82 -3.45 2.07 -16.00
C SER A 82 -4.73 2.90 -15.84
N SER A 83 -5.72 2.74 -16.73
CA SER A 83 -7.04 3.35 -16.58
C SER A 83 -8.00 2.57 -15.66
N LEU A 84 -7.56 1.48 -15.02
CA LEU A 84 -8.36 0.67 -14.10
C LEU A 84 -8.10 1.12 -12.65
N PRO A 85 -9.00 1.90 -12.01
CA PRO A 85 -8.76 2.47 -10.67
C PRO A 85 -8.69 1.42 -9.55
N HIS A 86 -9.16 0.20 -9.80
CA HIS A 86 -9.09 -0.94 -8.88
C HIS A 86 -8.44 -2.15 -9.55
N GLY A 87 -7.50 -1.88 -10.46
CA GLY A 87 -6.84 -2.91 -11.24
C GLY A 87 -5.97 -3.82 -10.38
N VAL A 88 -6.26 -5.12 -10.39
CA VAL A 88 -5.40 -6.12 -9.74
C VAL A 88 -4.21 -6.45 -10.65
N PRO A 89 -2.98 -6.61 -10.11
CA PRO A 89 -1.81 -7.04 -10.88
C PRO A 89 -2.07 -8.37 -11.59
N THR A 90 -1.59 -8.48 -12.84
CA THR A 90 -1.76 -9.70 -13.64
C THR A 90 -0.43 -10.24 -14.15
N ARG A 91 -0.49 -11.26 -15.01
CA ARG A 91 0.67 -11.74 -15.77
C ARG A 91 0.96 -10.90 -17.02
N LYS A 92 0.28 -9.75 -17.22
CA LYS A 92 0.62 -8.81 -18.29
C LYS A 92 2.08 -8.40 -18.12
N GLN A 93 2.84 -8.52 -19.21
CA GLN A 93 4.20 -7.99 -19.29
C GLN A 93 4.16 -6.49 -19.59
N LEU A 94 5.11 -5.75 -19.01
CA LEU A 94 5.37 -4.37 -19.37
C LEU A 94 5.87 -4.27 -20.82
N GLU A 95 5.39 -3.25 -21.52
CA GLU A 95 5.78 -2.95 -22.90
C GLU A 95 6.44 -1.56 -22.99
N PRO A 96 7.32 -1.31 -23.97
CA PRO A 96 7.86 0.02 -24.21
C PRO A 96 6.73 1.05 -24.44
N GLY A 97 6.74 2.13 -23.66
CA GLY A 97 5.73 3.19 -23.74
C GLY A 97 4.55 3.03 -22.77
N ASP A 98 4.47 1.93 -22.00
CA ASP A 98 3.48 1.79 -20.95
C ASP A 98 3.68 2.83 -19.84
N PHE A 99 2.58 3.47 -19.42
CA PHE A 99 2.47 3.99 -18.06
C PHE A 99 2.28 2.84 -17.09
N VAL A 100 2.90 2.92 -15.90
CA VAL A 100 2.83 1.88 -14.88
C VAL A 100 2.35 2.50 -13.57
N THR A 101 1.07 2.34 -13.26
CA THR A 101 0.51 2.82 -12.01
C THR A 101 0.76 1.78 -10.91
N LEU A 102 1.42 2.21 -9.84
CA LEU A 102 1.63 1.45 -8.62
C LEU A 102 0.91 2.14 -7.46
N ASP A 103 -0.01 1.44 -6.81
CA ASP A 103 -0.72 1.86 -5.59
C ASP A 103 -0.47 0.86 -4.47
N PHE A 104 0.16 1.31 -3.39
CA PHE A 104 0.68 0.43 -2.36
C PHE A 104 0.91 1.15 -1.03
N GLY A 105 1.02 0.34 0.02
CA GLY A 105 1.29 0.84 1.36
C GLY A 105 1.87 -0.22 2.29
N ALA A 106 2.69 0.22 3.24
CA ALA A 106 3.25 -0.59 4.30
C ALA A 106 2.40 -0.49 5.57
N ARG A 107 2.63 -1.40 6.53
CA ARG A 107 2.02 -1.36 7.85
C ARG A 107 3.07 -1.42 8.95
N CYS A 108 3.01 -0.48 9.90
CA CYS A 108 3.91 -0.41 11.05
C CYS A 108 3.14 -0.11 12.33
N ASN A 109 3.28 -0.95 13.35
CA ASN A 109 2.58 -0.85 14.63
C ASN A 109 1.05 -0.70 14.47
N GLY A 110 0.47 -1.42 13.49
CA GLY A 110 -0.95 -1.31 13.15
C GLY A 110 -1.37 -0.08 12.34
N TYR A 111 -0.48 0.87 12.05
CA TYR A 111 -0.75 2.04 11.20
C TYR A 111 -0.30 1.80 9.76
N CYS A 112 -1.05 2.34 8.81
CA CYS A 112 -0.84 2.12 7.38
C CYS A 112 -0.27 3.38 6.71
N SER A 113 0.56 3.16 5.70
CA SER A 113 0.83 4.15 4.67
C SER A 113 0.00 3.87 3.42
N ASP A 114 -0.04 4.84 2.50
CA ASP A 114 -0.77 4.73 1.23
C ASP A 114 -0.12 5.69 0.22
N MET A 115 0.38 5.14 -0.88
CA MET A 115 1.06 5.90 -1.92
C MET A 115 0.77 5.34 -3.31
N THR A 116 0.42 6.25 -4.22
CA THR A 116 0.35 5.97 -5.65
C THR A 116 1.44 6.73 -6.44
N ARG A 117 2.09 6.07 -7.41
CA ARG A 117 2.99 6.67 -8.43
C ARG A 117 2.71 6.06 -9.81
N THR A 118 2.96 6.81 -10.88
CA THR A 118 2.80 6.39 -12.29
C THR A 118 4.06 6.71 -13.09
#